data_AF-A0A2G3LIA9-F1
#
_entry.id   AF-A0A2G3LIA9-F1
#
_cell.length_a   1.000
_cell.length_b   1.000
_cell.length_c   1.000
_cell.angle_alpha   90.00
_cell.angle_beta   90.00
_cell.angle_gamma   90.00
#
_symmetry.space_group_name_H-M   'P 1'
#
loop_
_entity.id
_entity.type
_entity.pdbx_description
1 polymer ?
#
loop_
_entity_poly.entity_id
_entity_poly.type
_entity_poly.pdbx_seq_one_letter_code
_entity_poly.pdbx_strand_id
1 'polypeptide(L)'
;MCGSAPIVHVFVCRGRFASWDALQAFLAPTYTEDGDEVASPFFLETGLTHYEPACVESAMLASPAPLARLLDGVSYGDSWLAQACADADGQHLLADTSVCVFAPNQLAHPQRSSLHHVGSYRYCVED
;
A
#
# COMPACT_ATOMS: atom_id res chain seq x y z
N MET A 1 -13.65 20.35 -15.21
CA MET A 1 -12.31 20.25 -14.59
C MET A 1 -11.89 18.80 -14.73
N CYS A 2 -10.81 18.51 -15.45
CA CYS A 2 -10.29 17.14 -15.52
C CYS A 2 -9.60 16.86 -14.18
N GLY A 3 -10.39 16.49 -13.17
CA GLY A 3 -9.84 16.04 -11.89
C GLY A 3 -8.92 14.86 -12.20
N SER A 4 -7.65 14.98 -11.83
CA SER A 4 -6.70 13.88 -11.97
C SER A 4 -7.29 12.63 -11.33
N ALA A 5 -7.49 11.57 -12.12
CA ALA A 5 -8.00 10.30 -11.62
C ALA A 5 -7.18 9.86 -10.40
N PRO A 6 -7.83 9.40 -9.31
CA PRO A 6 -7.14 9.07 -8.08
C PRO A 6 -6.16 7.91 -8.30
N ILE A 7 -5.11 7.90 -7.49
CA ILE A 7 -3.99 6.97 -7.62
C ILE A 7 -3.96 6.03 -6.42
N VAL A 8 -3.72 4.75 -6.68
CA VAL A 8 -3.31 3.77 -5.68
C VAL A 8 -1.82 3.47 -5.84
N HIS A 9 -1.08 3.49 -4.74
CA HIS A 9 0.30 3.02 -4.67
C HIS A 9 0.34 1.62 -4.10
N VAL A 10 1.01 0.70 -4.80
CA VAL A 10 1.07 -0.72 -4.43
C VAL A 10 2.46 -1.06 -3.94
N PHE A 11 2.54 -1.54 -2.71
CA PHE A 11 3.76 -1.99 -2.06
C PHE A 11 3.66 -3.46 -1.73
N VAL A 12 4.79 -4.17 -1.79
CA VAL A 12 4.87 -5.54 -1.34
C VAL A 12 6.16 -5.82 -0.59
N CYS A 13 6.16 -6.88 0.21
CA CYS A 13 7.39 -7.46 0.74
C CYS A 13 7.26 -8.97 0.91
N ARG A 14 8.42 -9.59 1.17
CA ARG A 14 8.53 -11.01 1.46
C ARG A 14 9.30 -11.21 2.76
N GLY A 15 8.70 -11.91 3.72
CA GLY A 15 9.31 -12.37 4.96
C GLY A 15 9.71 -11.27 5.93
N ARG A 16 9.15 -10.07 5.77
CA ARG A 16 9.52 -8.89 6.57
C ARG A 16 8.79 -8.83 7.91
N PHE A 17 7.50 -9.14 7.91
CA PHE A 17 6.65 -9.02 9.09
C PHE A 17 6.35 -10.40 9.65
N ALA A 18 6.56 -10.58 10.96
CA ALA A 18 6.27 -11.83 11.65
C ALA A 18 4.78 -11.95 12.05
N SER A 19 4.04 -10.84 12.05
CA SER A 19 2.64 -10.77 12.47
C SER A 19 1.93 -9.55 11.89
N TRP A 20 0.59 -9.56 11.98
CA TRP A 20 -0.24 -8.42 11.63
C TRP A 20 0.07 -7.20 12.49
N ASP A 21 0.29 -7.37 13.80
CA ASP A 21 0.67 -6.27 14.70
C ASP A 21 1.98 -5.61 14.27
N ALA A 22 2.96 -6.39 13.80
CA ALA A 22 4.22 -5.84 13.30
C ALA A 22 4.04 -5.03 12.01
N LEU A 23 3.12 -5.45 11.13
CA LEU A 23 2.74 -4.68 9.95
C LEU A 23 2.01 -3.39 10.35
N GLN A 24 1.06 -3.47 11.27
CA GLN A 24 0.30 -2.31 11.74
C GLN A 24 1.21 -1.28 12.43
N ALA A 25 2.15 -1.72 13.27
CA ALA A 25 3.14 -0.82 13.88
C ALA A 25 4.07 -0.15 12.86
N PHE A 26 4.28 -0.77 11.70
CA PHE A 26 5.03 -0.17 10.61
C PHE A 26 4.21 0.87 9.83
N LEU A 27 2.91 0.61 9.63
CA LEU A 27 2.03 1.44 8.81
C LEU A 27 1.38 2.59 9.57
N ALA A 28 0.75 2.32 10.71
CA ALA A 28 -0.10 3.27 11.42
C ALA A 28 0.73 4.16 12.35
N PRO A 29 0.42 5.48 12.41
CA PRO A 29 1.04 6.36 13.38
C PRO A 29 0.54 6.00 14.78
N THR A 30 1.29 6.41 15.79
CA THR A 30 0.88 6.34 17.19
C THR A 30 0.65 7.75 17.74
N TYR A 31 0.11 7.86 18.94
CA TYR A 31 -0.12 9.16 19.57
C TYR A 31 0.58 9.22 20.92
N THR A 32 1.18 10.36 21.25
CA THR A 32 1.71 10.61 22.59
C THR A 32 0.57 10.75 23.60
N GLU A 33 0.91 10.80 24.90
CA GLU A 33 -0.07 11.05 25.97
C GLU A 33 -0.77 12.41 25.81
N ASP A 34 -0.10 13.39 25.18
CA ASP A 34 -0.64 14.71 24.88
C ASP A 34 -1.51 14.72 23.62
N GLY A 35 -1.62 13.59 22.92
CA GLY A 35 -2.38 13.44 21.68
C GLY A 35 -1.63 13.87 20.42
N ASP A 36 -0.32 14.11 20.50
CA ASP A 36 0.50 14.44 19.33
C ASP A 36 0.74 13.19 18.48
N GLU A 37 0.57 13.32 17.16
CA GLU A 37 0.86 12.24 16.22
C GLU A 37 2.37 11.98 16.14
N VAL A 38 2.75 10.72 16.32
CA VAL A 38 4.09 10.19 16.10
C VAL A 38 4.07 9.37 14.82
N ALA A 39 4.73 9.88 13.79
CA ALA A 39 4.81 9.26 12.47
C ALA A 39 5.37 7.83 12.54
N SER A 40 4.71 6.90 11.83
CA SER A 40 5.18 5.52 11.69
C SER A 40 6.42 5.43 10.81
N PRO A 41 7.17 4.31 10.83
CA PRO A 41 8.27 4.10 9.90
C PRO A 41 7.85 4.25 8.43
N PHE A 42 6.66 3.76 8.05
CA PHE A 42 6.16 3.92 6.68
C PHE A 42 5.95 5.40 6.31
N PHE A 43 5.47 6.23 7.23
CA PHE A 43 5.27 7.66 7.01
C PHE A 43 6.61 8.35 6.77
N LEU A 44 7.59 8.07 7.62
CA LEU A 44 8.93 8.65 7.54
C LEU A 44 9.64 8.29 6.23
N GLU A 45 9.48 7.04 5.78
CA GLU A 45 10.11 6.57 4.56
C GLU A 45 9.47 7.17 3.29
N THR A 46 8.14 7.21 3.25
CA THR A 46 7.39 7.60 2.05
C THR A 46 7.04 9.08 1.99
N GLY A 47 7.17 9.80 3.11
CA GLY A 47 6.65 11.15 3.27
C GLY A 47 5.12 11.17 3.16
N LEU A 48 4.44 10.19 3.78
CA LEU A 48 2.98 10.12 3.74
C LEU A 48 2.36 11.33 4.43
N THR A 49 1.37 11.93 3.77
CA THR A 49 0.55 13.03 4.28
C THR A 49 -0.92 12.77 3.96
N HIS A 50 -1.82 13.53 4.58
CA HIS A 50 -3.28 13.35 4.47
C HIS A 50 -3.70 11.93 4.86
N TYR A 51 -3.17 11.45 5.99
CA TYR A 51 -3.41 10.09 6.44
C TYR A 51 -4.90 9.83 6.65
N GLU A 52 -5.44 8.91 5.86
CA GLU A 52 -6.77 8.37 6.01
C GLU A 52 -6.65 6.84 6.15
N PRO A 53 -6.81 6.29 7.38
CA PRO A 53 -6.60 4.87 7.65
C PRO A 53 -7.55 3.97 6.85
N ALA A 54 -8.78 4.43 6.58
CA ALA A 54 -9.74 3.67 5.76
C ALA A 54 -9.30 3.53 4.29
N CYS A 55 -8.34 4.33 3.84
CA CYS A 55 -7.78 4.32 2.49
C CYS A 55 -6.41 3.61 2.43
N VAL A 56 -6.05 2.82 3.44
CA VAL A 56 -4.89 1.93 3.41
C VAL A 56 -5.36 0.50 3.59
N GLU A 57 -5.23 -0.30 2.54
CA GLU A 57 -5.55 -1.73 2.59
C GLU A 57 -4.27 -2.54 2.65
N SER A 58 -4.29 -3.63 3.40
CA SER A 58 -3.17 -4.55 3.45
C SER A 58 -3.64 -6.00 3.51
N ALA A 59 -2.79 -6.90 3.03
CA ALA A 59 -3.03 -8.33 3.07
C ALA A 59 -1.73 -9.05 3.45
N MET A 60 -1.86 -10.15 4.21
CA MET A 60 -0.75 -10.99 4.62
C MET A 60 -1.12 -12.46 4.43
N LEU A 61 -0.26 -13.21 3.75
CA LEU A 61 -0.40 -14.65 3.49
C LEU A 61 0.65 -15.43 4.27
N ALA A 62 0.36 -16.69 4.57
CA ALA A 62 1.29 -17.58 5.27
C ALA A 62 2.53 -17.97 4.43
N SER A 63 2.48 -17.74 3.11
CA SER A 63 3.58 -18.08 2.20
C SER A 63 3.59 -17.12 1.00
N PRO A 64 4.78 -16.84 0.42
CA PRO A 64 4.88 -15.96 -0.73
C PRO A 64 4.10 -16.49 -1.93
N ALA A 65 3.33 -15.62 -2.58
CA ALA A 65 2.48 -15.92 -3.71
C ALA A 65 2.57 -14.81 -4.79
N PRO A 66 2.05 -15.05 -6.01
CA PRO A 66 1.90 -14.00 -7.01
C PRO A 66 0.99 -12.87 -6.53
N LEU A 67 1.22 -11.66 -7.04
CA LEU A 67 0.50 -10.45 -6.61
C LEU A 67 -1.03 -10.60 -6.71
N ALA A 68 -1.52 -11.27 -7.76
CA ALA A 68 -2.95 -11.51 -7.97
C ALA A 68 -3.62 -12.26 -6.79
N ARG A 69 -2.89 -13.10 -6.05
CA ARG A 69 -3.42 -13.82 -4.88
C ARG A 69 -3.43 -12.97 -3.62
N LEU A 70 -2.52 -12.00 -3.52
CA LEU A 70 -2.45 -11.05 -2.40
C LEU A 70 -3.54 -10.00 -2.47
N LEU A 71 -3.90 -9.58 -3.69
CA LEU A 71 -4.83 -8.49 -3.96
C LEU A 71 -6.24 -8.98 -4.35
N ASP A 72 -6.54 -10.25 -4.06
CA ASP A 72 -7.88 -10.80 -4.27
C ASP A 72 -8.89 -10.05 -3.38
N GLY A 73 -9.89 -9.42 -3.99
CA GLY A 73 -10.90 -8.61 -3.29
C GLY A 73 -10.47 -7.17 -2.94
N VAL A 74 -9.36 -6.67 -3.49
CA VAL A 74 -8.91 -5.28 -3.27
C VAL A 74 -9.88 -4.24 -3.83
N SER A 75 -9.99 -3.08 -3.18
CA SER A 75 -10.85 -2.00 -3.65
C SER A 75 -10.48 -1.49 -5.04
N TYR A 76 -11.51 -1.27 -5.85
CA TYR A 76 -11.43 -0.76 -7.23
C TYR A 76 -10.57 -1.60 -8.17
N GLY A 77 -10.35 -2.89 -7.84
CA GLY A 77 -9.44 -3.78 -8.56
C GLY A 77 -9.67 -3.85 -10.07
N ASP A 78 -10.92 -3.74 -10.52
CA ASP A 78 -11.29 -3.77 -11.94
C ASP A 78 -10.58 -2.70 -12.79
N SER A 79 -10.20 -1.57 -12.18
CA SER A 79 -9.57 -0.45 -12.90
C SER A 79 -8.05 -0.54 -13.01
N TRP A 80 -7.38 -1.28 -12.10
CA TRP A 80 -5.93 -1.17 -11.95
C TRP A 80 -5.19 -2.49 -11.68
N LEU A 81 -5.87 -3.50 -11.12
CA LEU A 81 -5.25 -4.74 -10.67
C LEU A 81 -4.54 -5.48 -11.82
N ALA A 82 -5.17 -5.53 -12.99
CA ALA A 82 -4.59 -6.20 -14.16
C ALA A 82 -3.22 -5.62 -14.55
N GLN A 83 -3.07 -4.29 -14.49
CA GLN A 83 -1.79 -3.63 -14.80
C GLN A 83 -0.77 -3.88 -13.69
N ALA A 84 -1.18 -3.82 -12.41
CA ALA A 84 -0.30 -4.11 -11.29
C ALA A 84 0.24 -5.55 -11.33
N CYS A 85 -0.62 -6.51 -11.67
CA CYS A 85 -0.21 -7.90 -11.86
C CYS A 85 0.76 -8.06 -13.03
N ALA A 86 0.50 -7.42 -14.18
CA ALA A 86 1.40 -7.48 -15.33
C ALA A 86 2.80 -6.93 -15.01
N ASP A 87 2.88 -5.82 -14.27
CA ASP A 87 4.16 -5.21 -13.86
C ASP A 87 4.91 -6.11 -12.85
N ALA A 88 4.18 -6.74 -11.92
CA ALA A 88 4.74 -7.68 -10.95
C ALA A 88 5.23 -8.98 -11.62
N ASP A 89 4.47 -9.52 -12.57
CA ASP A 89 4.81 -10.73 -13.32
C ASP A 89 6.03 -10.50 -14.21
N GLY A 90 6.14 -9.33 -14.86
CA GLY A 90 7.34 -8.93 -15.60
C GLY A 90 8.61 -8.92 -14.72
N GLN A 91 8.44 -8.71 -13.42
CA GLN A 91 9.52 -8.75 -12.41
C GLN A 91 9.67 -10.11 -11.73
N HIS A 92 8.84 -11.11 -12.06
CA HIS A 92 8.76 -12.42 -11.39
C HIS A 92 8.58 -12.29 -9.86
N LEU A 93 7.78 -11.32 -9.45
CA LEU A 93 7.66 -10.91 -8.05
C LEU A 93 6.75 -11.87 -7.28
N LEU A 94 7.28 -12.43 -6.18
CA LEU A 94 6.51 -13.18 -5.18
C LEU A 94 6.61 -12.47 -3.83
N ALA A 95 5.47 -12.29 -3.18
CA ALA A 95 5.35 -11.60 -1.91
C ALA A 95 4.37 -12.31 -0.98
N ASP A 96 4.53 -12.13 0.32
CA ASP A 96 3.58 -12.61 1.34
C ASP A 96 2.81 -11.47 2.00
N THR A 97 3.21 -10.22 1.77
CA THR A 97 2.52 -9.05 2.31
C THR A 97 2.35 -8.02 1.21
N SER A 98 1.17 -7.40 1.16
CA SER A 98 0.88 -6.25 0.30
C SER A 98 0.28 -5.09 1.10
N VAL A 99 0.54 -3.87 0.64
CA VAL A 99 -0.03 -2.63 1.15
C VAL A 99 -0.44 -1.77 -0.03
N CYS A 100 -1.71 -1.43 -0.11
CA CYS A 100 -2.28 -0.53 -1.10
C CYS A 100 -2.66 0.79 -0.41
N VAL A 101 -2.07 1.89 -0.88
CA VAL A 101 -2.32 3.23 -0.36
C VAL A 101 -3.12 4.01 -1.38
N PHE A 102 -4.39 4.26 -1.07
CA PHE A 102 -5.32 4.99 -1.91
C PHE A 102 -5.38 6.47 -1.52
N ALA A 103 -5.70 7.33 -2.48
CA ALA A 103 -6.13 8.69 -2.19
C ALA A 103 -7.27 8.70 -1.12
N PRO A 104 -7.31 9.68 -0.20
CA PRO A 104 -6.59 10.96 -0.22
C PRO A 104 -5.15 10.91 0.31
N ASN A 105 -4.65 9.77 0.76
CA ASN A 105 -3.25 9.63 1.21
C ASN A 105 -2.28 10.04 0.08
N GLN A 106 -1.30 10.89 0.39
CA GLN A 106 -0.29 11.36 -0.56
C GLN A 106 1.10 10.94 -0.14
N LEU A 107 1.82 10.30 -1.05
CA LEU A 107 3.20 9.86 -0.84
C LEU A 107 4.16 10.78 -1.61
N ALA A 108 5.02 11.50 -0.90
CA ALA A 108 6.02 12.35 -1.53
C ALA A 108 7.09 11.52 -2.26
N HIS A 109 7.48 10.38 -1.67
CA HIS A 109 8.61 9.56 -2.10
C HIS A 109 8.31 8.05 -1.98
N PRO A 110 7.31 7.50 -2.71
CA PRO A 110 6.94 6.09 -2.57
C PRO A 110 8.11 5.12 -2.80
N GLN A 111 9.04 5.43 -3.70
CA GLN A 111 10.20 4.57 -3.99
C GLN A 111 11.26 4.52 -2.87
N ARG A 112 11.16 5.40 -1.86
CA ARG A 112 12.04 5.36 -0.67
C ARG A 112 11.54 4.40 0.41
N SER A 113 10.34 3.84 0.24
CA SER A 113 9.87 2.79 1.14
C SER A 113 10.85 1.63 1.16
N SER A 114 11.03 1.05 2.33
CA SER A 114 11.73 -0.22 2.48
C SER A 114 10.83 -1.42 2.10
N LEU A 115 9.56 -1.19 1.75
CA LEU A 115 8.75 -2.11 0.96
C LEU A 115 9.03 -1.91 -0.54
N HIS A 116 8.90 -2.98 -1.33
CA HIS A 116 9.05 -2.89 -2.79
C HIS A 116 7.83 -2.18 -3.38
N HIS A 117 8.03 -0.98 -3.93
CA HIS A 117 6.99 -0.25 -4.65
C HIS A 117 6.81 -0.85 -6.04
N VAL A 118 5.72 -1.57 -6.26
CA VAL A 118 5.39 -2.21 -7.55
C VAL A 118 5.08 -1.13 -8.59
N GLY A 119 4.25 -0.16 -8.21
CA GLY A 119 3.82 0.91 -9.11
C GLY A 119 2.69 1.75 -8.54
N SER A 120 2.31 2.74 -9.35
CA SER A 120 1.22 3.66 -9.07
C SER A 120 0.19 3.58 -10.19
N TYR A 121 -1.06 3.32 -9.84
CA TYR A 121 -2.11 3.04 -10.82
C TYR A 121 -3.31 3.94 -10.63
N ARG A 122 -3.95 4.33 -11.74
CA ARG A 122 -5.21 5.07 -11.70
C ARG A 122 -6.35 4.11 -11.41
N TYR A 123 -7.23 4.49 -10.50
CA TYR A 123 -8.47 3.74 -10.26
C TYR A 123 -9.69 4.63 -10.47
N CYS A 124 -10.82 4.01 -10.81
CA CYS A 124 -12.10 4.68 -10.92
C CYS A 124 -12.90 4.43 -9.64
N VAL A 125 -13.47 5.49 -9.08
CA VAL A 125 -14.53 5.37 -8.06
C VAL A 125 -15.82 5.27 -8.86
N GLU A 126 -16.44 4.10 -8.89
CA GLU A 126 -17.82 3.99 -9.39
C GLU A 126 -18.75 4.63 -8.34
N ASP A 127 -19.64 5.51 -8.79
CA ASP A 127 -20.61 6.26 -7.96
C ASP A 127 -21.76 5.35 -7.49
#